data_AF-A0A923KU31-F1
#
_entry.id   AF-A0A923KU31-F1
#
_cell.length_a   1.000
_cell.length_b   1.000
_cell.length_c   1.000
_cell.angle_alpha   90.00
_cell.angle_beta   90.00
_cell.angle_gamma   90.00
#
_symmetry.space_group_name_H-M   'P 1'
#
loop_
_entity.id
_entity.type
_entity.pdbx_description
1 polymer ?
#
loop_
_entity_poly.entity_id
_entity_poly.type
_entity_poly.pdbx_seq_one_letter_code
_entity_poly.pdbx_strand_id
1 'polypeptide(L)'
;MSFIVQVTDIALPSDAAQRQKLVSRIIEEFHASDGEPSAKFAQLYQQLVAQYPCLSSYKDGTDECVWGDAPLINNFGQRIAILDIVQNEEQVLASVLKLAGDLGLKVIETQSDTVYFPNTPETQSFIVSHEKPVLKEEPLTERSVLHFIVERLMPILEPAGFTWKNREKWAIRTADYGTQCVWLGVEKKRDMFVLYITARFDIPSVCEVAKLITGDSSETGWIGCNYLFFTGQHTPPKVSRLEDLVQTTEIIEVLVKEKILPFFETTLSMITLNSSVNNSEKCKFYLSNFLVQAMSLAYLAQPARIQETADIYRGYVKFRNYPEENIMRINQLVNRLIDLNPTL
;
A
#
# COMPACT_ATOMS: atom_id res chain seq x y z
N MET A 1 -17.00 -9.88 8.05
CA MET A 1 -17.17 -11.01 8.98
C MET A 1 -16.43 -10.63 10.24
N SER A 2 -16.84 -11.13 11.40
CA SER A 2 -16.18 -10.78 12.66
C SER A 2 -15.50 -12.03 13.25
N PHE A 3 -14.29 -11.84 13.75
CA PHE A 3 -13.41 -12.87 14.28
C PHE A 3 -13.45 -12.84 15.80
N ILE A 4 -13.94 -13.90 16.43
CA ILE A 4 -14.32 -13.88 17.85
C ILE A 4 -13.36 -14.76 18.61
N VAL A 5 -12.69 -14.15 19.58
CA VAL A 5 -11.80 -14.85 20.50
C VAL A 5 -12.32 -14.74 21.93
N GLN A 6 -12.18 -15.82 22.67
CA GLN A 6 -12.57 -15.90 24.07
C GLN A 6 -11.33 -16.15 24.92
N VAL A 7 -11.11 -15.29 25.91
CA VAL A 7 -9.95 -15.38 26.81
C VAL A 7 -10.42 -15.86 28.18
N THR A 8 -9.80 -16.90 28.73
CA THR A 8 -10.21 -17.46 30.02
C THR A 8 -9.03 -17.93 30.88
N ASP A 9 -9.18 -17.86 32.19
CA ASP A 9 -8.25 -18.45 33.16
C ASP A 9 -8.66 -19.87 33.60
N ILE A 10 -9.81 -20.35 33.11
CA ILE A 10 -10.41 -21.62 33.55
C ILE A 10 -9.62 -22.81 32.98
N ALA A 11 -9.57 -23.90 33.73
CA ALA A 11 -9.11 -25.20 33.25
C ALA A 11 -10.08 -25.74 32.18
N LEU A 12 -9.60 -25.88 30.95
CA LEU A 12 -10.40 -26.37 29.84
C LEU A 12 -10.25 -27.90 29.72
N PRO A 13 -11.35 -28.64 29.54
CA PRO A 13 -11.32 -30.06 29.18
C PRO A 13 -10.53 -30.27 27.89
N SER A 14 -9.85 -31.42 27.79
CA SER A 14 -9.21 -31.86 26.55
C SER A 14 -10.24 -32.26 25.50
N ASP A 15 -11.38 -32.80 25.93
CA ASP A 15 -12.52 -33.14 25.08
C ASP A 15 -13.23 -31.87 24.58
N ALA A 16 -13.39 -31.77 23.26
CA ALA A 16 -13.96 -30.59 22.61
C ALA A 16 -15.43 -30.35 23.00
N ALA A 17 -16.25 -31.40 23.06
CA ALA A 17 -17.66 -31.26 23.40
C ALA A 17 -17.88 -30.81 24.86
N GLN A 18 -17.09 -31.34 25.79
CA GLN A 18 -17.11 -30.91 27.19
C GLN A 18 -16.60 -29.48 27.35
N ARG A 19 -15.56 -29.10 26.60
CA ARG A 19 -15.03 -27.74 26.58
C ARG A 19 -16.06 -26.75 26.07
N GLN A 20 -16.70 -27.03 24.94
CA GLN A 20 -17.74 -26.17 24.38
C GLN A 20 -18.90 -26.00 25.38
N LYS A 21 -19.38 -27.09 25.97
CA LYS A 21 -20.44 -27.03 26.99
C LYS A 21 -20.05 -26.19 28.22
N LEU A 22 -18.80 -26.32 28.67
CA LEU A 22 -18.29 -25.53 29.79
C LEU A 22 -18.25 -24.04 29.43
N VAL A 23 -17.67 -23.70 28.28
CA VAL A 23 -17.52 -22.33 27.79
C VAL A 23 -18.88 -21.67 27.58
N SER A 24 -19.84 -22.35 26.92
CA SER A 24 -21.20 -21.83 26.75
C SER A 24 -21.86 -21.48 28.08
N ARG A 25 -21.74 -22.35 29.10
CA ARG A 25 -22.28 -22.07 30.43
C ARG A 25 -21.63 -20.83 31.06
N ILE A 26 -20.32 -20.65 30.91
CA ILE A 26 -19.62 -19.48 31.46
C ILE A 26 -20.05 -18.19 30.74
N ILE A 27 -20.33 -18.25 29.44
CA ILE A 27 -20.84 -17.11 28.66
C ILE A 27 -22.27 -16.77 29.09
N GLU A 28 -23.12 -17.78 29.32
CA GLU A 28 -24.46 -17.57 29.89
C GLU A 28 -24.38 -16.92 31.29
N GLU A 29 -23.48 -17.40 32.16
CA GLU A 29 -23.20 -16.80 33.47
C GLU A 29 -22.72 -15.35 33.34
N PHE A 30 -21.82 -15.08 32.38
CA PHE A 30 -21.30 -13.75 32.08
C PHE A 30 -22.41 -12.78 31.70
N HIS A 31 -23.28 -13.15 30.77
CA HIS A 31 -24.42 -12.31 30.37
C HIS A 31 -25.48 -12.13 31.47
N ALA A 32 -25.54 -13.04 32.43
CA ALA A 32 -26.46 -12.97 33.55
C ALA A 32 -25.92 -12.17 34.76
N SER A 33 -24.65 -11.73 34.72
CA SER A 33 -23.98 -11.08 35.85
C SER A 33 -23.48 -9.67 35.50
N ASP A 34 -23.73 -8.69 36.38
CA ASP A 34 -23.16 -7.33 36.28
C ASP A 34 -21.82 -7.20 37.04
N GLY A 35 -21.02 -8.27 37.05
CA GLY A 35 -19.78 -8.31 37.83
C GLY A 35 -18.63 -7.54 37.16
N GLU A 36 -17.88 -6.76 37.94
CA GLU A 36 -16.64 -6.14 37.46
C GLU A 36 -15.61 -7.20 37.02
N PRO A 37 -14.78 -6.92 36.00
CA PRO A 37 -13.75 -7.84 35.56
C PRO A 37 -12.79 -8.22 36.69
N SER A 38 -12.24 -9.44 36.63
CA SER A 38 -11.17 -9.81 37.57
C SER A 38 -9.90 -8.99 37.31
N ALA A 39 -8.99 -8.93 38.29
CA ALA A 39 -7.76 -8.16 38.15
C ALA A 39 -6.93 -8.52 36.89
N LYS A 40 -6.89 -9.81 36.52
CA LYS A 40 -6.21 -10.26 35.29
C LYS A 40 -6.90 -9.74 34.04
N PHE A 41 -8.24 -9.80 33.98
CA PHE A 41 -9.01 -9.30 32.85
C PHE A 41 -8.99 -7.78 32.74
N ALA A 42 -9.02 -7.07 33.86
CA ALA A 42 -8.82 -5.62 33.89
C ALA A 42 -7.43 -5.24 33.39
N GLN A 43 -6.38 -5.97 33.77
CA GLN A 43 -5.02 -5.75 33.26
C GLN A 43 -4.91 -6.04 31.76
N LEU A 44 -5.49 -7.15 31.29
CA LEU A 44 -5.53 -7.47 29.87
C LEU A 44 -6.23 -6.38 29.06
N TYR A 45 -7.39 -5.90 29.54
CA TYR A 45 -8.11 -4.79 28.92
C TYR A 45 -7.23 -3.55 28.79
N GLN A 46 -6.57 -3.12 29.88
CA GLN A 46 -5.72 -1.92 29.87
C GLN A 46 -4.57 -2.05 28.86
N GLN A 47 -3.94 -3.22 28.77
CA GLN A 47 -2.86 -3.48 27.82
C GLN A 47 -3.37 -3.50 26.37
N LEU A 48 -4.55 -4.09 26.13
CA LEU A 48 -5.16 -4.12 24.80
C LEU A 48 -5.55 -2.73 24.33
N VAL A 49 -6.22 -1.92 25.15
CA VAL A 49 -6.65 -0.57 24.73
C VAL A 49 -5.50 0.42 24.59
N ALA A 50 -4.35 0.15 25.24
CA ALA A 50 -3.13 0.92 25.03
C ALA A 50 -2.51 0.66 23.65
N GLN A 51 -2.68 -0.55 23.10
CA GLN A 51 -2.19 -0.91 21.76
C GLN A 51 -3.22 -0.66 20.66
N TYR A 52 -4.50 -0.90 20.97
CA TYR A 52 -5.62 -0.85 20.05
C TYR A 52 -6.76 -0.07 20.72
N PRO A 53 -6.83 1.26 20.51
CA PRO A 53 -7.85 2.10 21.13
C PRO A 53 -9.27 1.56 20.93
N CYS A 54 -10.12 1.73 21.94
CA CYS A 54 -11.52 1.29 21.87
C CYS A 54 -12.29 2.11 20.82
N LEU A 55 -13.30 1.50 20.19
CA LEU A 55 -14.18 2.18 19.22
C LEU A 55 -14.75 3.51 19.75
N SER A 56 -15.08 3.58 21.05
CA SER A 56 -15.57 4.79 21.70
C SER A 56 -14.55 5.95 21.81
N SER A 57 -13.27 5.69 21.49
CA SER A 57 -12.20 6.70 21.52
C SER A 57 -12.03 7.44 20.19
N TYR A 58 -12.66 6.96 19.11
CA TYR A 58 -12.60 7.58 17.79
C TYR A 58 -13.67 8.68 17.67
N LYS A 59 -13.28 9.86 17.16
CA LYS A 59 -14.17 11.02 17.05
C LYS A 59 -15.07 10.98 15.80
N ASP A 60 -14.55 10.51 14.67
CA ASP A 60 -15.27 10.45 13.39
C ASP A 60 -14.66 9.32 12.53
N GLY A 61 -15.41 8.26 12.28
CA GLY A 61 -14.98 7.11 11.46
C GLY A 61 -14.48 5.92 12.27
N THR A 62 -14.87 4.72 11.84
CA THR A 62 -14.62 3.43 12.51
C THR A 62 -13.63 2.55 11.74
N ASP A 63 -13.16 3.03 10.59
CA ASP A 63 -12.43 2.24 9.59
C ASP A 63 -11.05 1.79 10.05
N GLU A 64 -10.55 2.30 11.17
CA GLU A 64 -9.27 1.90 11.79
C GLU A 64 -9.45 1.14 13.11
N CYS A 65 -10.69 1.02 13.61
CA CYS A 65 -10.95 0.31 14.86
C CYS A 65 -10.94 -1.19 14.61
N VAL A 66 -10.11 -1.90 15.36
CA VAL A 66 -10.02 -3.36 15.27
C VAL A 66 -11.14 -4.09 16.01
N TRP A 67 -11.83 -3.41 16.93
CA TRP A 67 -12.88 -4.00 17.77
C TRP A 67 -14.27 -3.81 17.18
N GLY A 68 -15.08 -4.86 17.23
CA GLY A 68 -16.50 -4.83 16.80
C GLY A 68 -17.44 -4.21 17.83
N ASP A 69 -17.06 -4.20 19.11
CA ASP A 69 -17.89 -3.74 20.21
C ASP A 69 -17.35 -2.48 20.91
N ALA A 70 -18.26 -1.64 21.42
CA ALA A 70 -17.94 -0.61 22.40
C ALA A 70 -19.04 -0.42 23.46
N PRO A 71 -18.67 -0.08 24.70
CA PRO A 71 -17.29 0.03 25.20
C PRO A 71 -16.69 -1.36 25.44
N LEU A 72 -15.44 -1.57 25.00
CA LEU A 72 -14.78 -2.88 25.00
C LEU A 72 -14.70 -3.52 26.40
N ILE A 73 -14.62 -2.71 27.47
CA ILE A 73 -14.58 -3.20 28.85
C ILE A 73 -15.81 -4.03 29.23
N ASN A 74 -16.96 -3.77 28.60
CA ASN A 74 -18.20 -4.52 28.87
C ASN A 74 -18.10 -5.97 28.43
N ASN A 75 -17.09 -6.32 27.64
CA ASN A 75 -16.86 -7.69 27.20
C ASN A 75 -15.87 -8.45 28.12
N PHE A 76 -15.47 -7.86 29.26
CA PHE A 76 -14.55 -8.47 30.21
C PHE A 76 -15.30 -8.79 31.50
N GLY A 77 -15.41 -10.07 31.83
CA GLY A 77 -16.03 -10.55 33.07
C GLY A 77 -15.01 -11.01 34.10
N GLN A 78 -15.51 -11.69 35.14
CA GLN A 78 -14.64 -12.26 36.18
C GLN A 78 -13.85 -13.49 35.69
N ARG A 79 -14.36 -14.21 34.71
CA ARG A 79 -13.86 -15.54 34.32
C ARG A 79 -13.58 -15.71 32.82
N ILE A 80 -14.11 -14.80 32.01
CA ILE A 80 -13.99 -14.81 30.57
C ILE A 80 -13.97 -13.38 30.04
N ALA A 81 -13.25 -13.15 28.96
CA ALA A 81 -13.40 -11.98 28.11
C ALA A 81 -13.75 -12.44 26.69
N ILE A 82 -14.62 -11.69 25.99
CA ILE A 82 -15.07 -12.00 24.64
C ILE A 82 -14.66 -10.85 23.72
N LEU A 83 -13.76 -11.09 22.78
CA LEU A 83 -13.28 -10.03 21.89
C LEU A 83 -13.78 -10.30 20.48
N ASP A 84 -14.57 -9.37 19.96
CA ASP A 84 -14.95 -9.32 18.56
C ASP A 84 -13.96 -8.47 17.78
N ILE A 85 -13.24 -9.08 16.84
CA ILE A 85 -12.20 -8.46 16.03
C ILE A 85 -12.72 -8.32 14.61
N VAL A 86 -12.79 -7.08 14.11
CA VAL A 86 -13.36 -6.76 12.79
C VAL A 86 -12.31 -6.40 11.74
N GLN A 87 -11.05 -6.18 12.16
CA GLN A 87 -9.94 -5.87 11.28
C GLN A 87 -8.61 -6.40 11.82
N ASN A 88 -7.66 -6.67 10.92
CA ASN A 88 -6.30 -7.12 11.24
C ASN A 88 -6.30 -8.39 12.13
N GLU A 89 -7.21 -9.32 11.86
CA GLU A 89 -7.56 -10.46 12.73
C GLU A 89 -6.35 -11.22 13.27
N GLU A 90 -5.47 -11.71 12.38
CA GLU A 90 -4.28 -12.49 12.76
C GLU A 90 -3.29 -11.67 13.60
N GLN A 91 -3.12 -10.39 13.24
CA GLN A 91 -2.19 -9.49 13.92
C GLN A 91 -2.70 -9.12 15.33
N VAL A 92 -4.00 -8.85 15.46
CA VAL A 92 -4.64 -8.56 16.75
C VAL A 92 -4.66 -9.83 17.61
N LEU A 93 -4.94 -10.99 17.02
CA LEU A 93 -4.87 -12.28 17.70
C LEU A 93 -3.46 -12.52 18.26
N ALA A 94 -2.39 -12.27 17.49
CA ALA A 94 -1.02 -12.41 17.98
C ALA A 94 -0.74 -11.55 19.23
N SER A 95 -1.21 -10.30 19.23
CA SER A 95 -1.10 -9.41 20.39
C SER A 95 -1.93 -9.91 21.58
N VAL A 96 -3.17 -10.36 21.35
CA VAL A 96 -4.03 -10.96 22.38
C VAL A 96 -3.36 -12.18 23.00
N LEU A 97 -2.79 -13.07 22.17
CA LEU A 97 -2.08 -14.26 22.63
C LEU A 97 -0.88 -13.90 23.49
N LYS A 98 -0.05 -12.94 23.07
CA LYS A 98 1.11 -12.47 23.83
C LYS A 98 0.70 -11.94 25.21
N LEU A 99 -0.23 -11.00 25.26
CA LEU A 99 -0.70 -10.39 26.51
C LEU A 99 -1.42 -11.41 27.42
N ALA A 100 -2.22 -12.31 26.84
CA ALA A 100 -2.84 -13.40 27.57
C ALA A 100 -1.79 -14.35 28.17
N GLY A 101 -0.71 -14.63 27.45
CA GLY A 101 0.40 -15.47 27.90
C GLY A 101 1.13 -14.91 29.10
N ASP A 102 1.40 -13.61 29.11
CA ASP A 102 2.02 -12.89 30.23
C ASP A 102 1.16 -12.97 31.52
N LEU A 103 -0.15 -13.14 31.37
CA LEU A 103 -1.13 -13.24 32.46
C LEU A 103 -1.50 -14.69 32.81
N GLY A 104 -0.94 -15.67 32.09
CA GLY A 104 -1.25 -17.09 32.25
C GLY A 104 -2.69 -17.45 31.87
N LEU A 105 -3.26 -16.75 30.88
CA LEU A 105 -4.60 -16.98 30.34
C LEU A 105 -4.53 -17.90 29.11
N LYS A 106 -5.69 -18.45 28.72
CA LYS A 106 -5.89 -19.24 27.50
C LYS A 106 -6.76 -18.47 26.54
N VAL A 107 -6.58 -18.70 25.25
CA VAL A 107 -7.37 -18.06 24.19
C VAL A 107 -8.04 -19.13 23.35
N ILE A 108 -9.32 -18.97 23.08
CA ILE A 108 -10.13 -19.87 22.27
C ILE A 108 -10.59 -19.08 21.05
N GLU A 109 -10.23 -19.55 19.86
CA GLU A 109 -10.76 -19.03 18.60
C GLU A 109 -12.04 -19.78 18.27
N THR A 110 -13.16 -19.07 18.25
CA THR A 110 -14.49 -19.71 18.21
C THR A 110 -14.83 -20.29 16.83
N GLN A 111 -14.26 -19.73 15.77
CA GLN A 111 -14.52 -20.13 14.39
C GLN A 111 -13.92 -21.52 14.08
N SER A 112 -12.74 -21.83 14.62
CA SER A 112 -12.04 -23.10 14.40
C SER A 112 -12.05 -24.05 15.61
N ASP A 113 -12.61 -23.63 16.74
CA ASP A 113 -12.50 -24.32 18.05
C ASP A 113 -11.03 -24.56 18.48
N THR A 114 -10.11 -23.71 18.02
CA THR A 114 -8.70 -23.81 18.37
C THR A 114 -8.46 -23.22 19.75
N VAL A 115 -7.83 -23.99 20.63
CA VAL A 115 -7.39 -23.52 21.94
C VAL A 115 -5.90 -23.23 21.88
N TYR A 116 -5.55 -21.96 22.03
CA TYR A 116 -4.18 -21.52 22.14
C TYR A 116 -3.74 -21.55 23.60
N PHE A 117 -2.56 -22.14 23.82
CA PHE A 117 -1.81 -22.05 25.06
C PHE A 117 -0.64 -21.11 24.80
N PRO A 118 -0.73 -19.82 25.15
CA PRO A 118 0.17 -18.81 24.63
C PRO A 118 1.67 -19.09 24.80
N ASN A 119 2.06 -19.79 25.87
CA ASN A 119 3.45 -20.07 26.19
C ASN A 119 3.98 -21.37 25.57
N THR A 120 3.24 -22.01 24.65
CA THR A 120 3.75 -23.18 23.91
C THR A 120 4.56 -22.77 22.68
N PRO A 121 5.54 -23.57 22.23
CA PRO A 121 6.36 -23.26 21.06
C PRO A 121 5.54 -22.98 19.78
N GLU A 122 4.44 -23.71 19.59
CA GLU A 122 3.56 -23.56 18.43
C GLU A 122 2.90 -22.17 18.44
N THR A 123 2.36 -21.76 19.59
CA THR A 123 1.72 -20.46 19.74
C THR A 123 2.73 -19.32 19.65
N GLN A 124 3.92 -19.48 20.23
CA GLN A 124 5.00 -18.50 20.13
C GLN A 124 5.48 -18.32 18.67
N SER A 125 5.51 -19.40 17.89
CA SER A 125 5.82 -19.31 16.46
C SER A 125 4.78 -18.49 15.70
N PHE A 126 3.49 -18.71 16.00
CA PHE A 126 2.39 -17.90 15.45
C PHE A 126 2.50 -16.43 15.87
N ILE A 127 2.78 -16.15 17.15
CA ILE A 127 2.97 -14.78 17.64
C ILE A 127 4.10 -14.11 16.85
N VAL A 128 5.27 -14.74 16.75
CA VAL A 128 6.42 -14.14 16.04
C VAL A 128 6.14 -13.89 14.56
N SER A 129 5.37 -14.74 13.89
CA SER A 129 5.08 -14.56 12.45
C SER A 129 4.02 -13.49 12.17
N HIS A 130 3.21 -13.09 13.15
CA HIS A 130 2.10 -12.14 12.98
C HIS A 130 2.18 -10.91 13.91
N GLU A 131 3.15 -10.87 14.83
CA GLU A 131 3.43 -9.68 15.63
C GLU A 131 3.93 -8.58 14.69
N LYS A 132 3.30 -7.40 14.76
CA LYS A 132 3.88 -6.21 14.12
C LYS A 132 5.28 -6.06 14.70
N PRO A 133 6.34 -5.98 13.87
CA PRO A 133 7.66 -5.77 14.42
C PRO A 133 7.59 -4.54 15.32
N VAL A 134 7.91 -4.72 16.61
CA VAL A 134 8.12 -3.61 17.53
C VAL A 134 9.38 -2.95 17.03
N LEU A 135 9.22 -2.07 16.07
CA LEU A 135 10.33 -1.39 15.47
C LEU A 135 10.83 -0.44 16.55
N LYS A 136 12.03 -0.71 17.06
CA LYS A 136 12.72 0.22 17.96
C LYS A 136 12.66 1.59 17.28
N GLU A 137 12.18 2.61 18.00
CA GLU A 137 12.14 4.00 17.56
C GLU A 137 13.57 4.56 17.43
N GLU A 138 14.38 3.94 16.58
CA GLU A 138 15.56 4.61 16.08
C GLU A 138 15.08 5.76 15.19
N PRO A 139 15.61 6.97 15.36
CA PRO A 139 15.21 8.11 14.55
C PRO A 139 15.42 7.78 13.09
N LEU A 140 14.38 7.96 12.28
CA LEU A 140 14.45 7.73 10.85
C LEU A 140 15.59 8.57 10.24
N THR A 141 16.34 7.94 9.35
CA THR A 141 17.37 8.57 8.53
C THR A 141 17.00 8.39 7.06
N GLU A 142 17.50 9.25 6.18
CA GLU A 142 17.27 9.07 4.73
C GLU A 142 17.70 7.68 4.27
N ARG A 143 18.80 7.17 4.84
CA ARG A 143 19.32 5.82 4.57
C ARG A 143 18.37 4.73 5.05
N SER A 144 17.86 4.79 6.28
CA SER A 144 16.97 3.75 6.81
C SER A 144 15.62 3.75 6.09
N VAL A 145 15.08 4.93 5.79
CA VAL A 145 13.85 5.09 4.99
C VAL A 145 14.02 4.47 3.59
N LEU A 146 15.09 4.84 2.90
CA LEU A 146 15.35 4.36 1.54
C LEU A 146 15.65 2.85 1.51
N HIS A 147 16.42 2.35 2.49
CA HIS A 147 16.70 0.92 2.61
C HIS A 147 15.43 0.11 2.84
N PHE A 148 14.56 0.55 3.76
CA PHE A 148 13.29 -0.10 4.04
C PHE A 148 12.41 -0.23 2.79
N ILE A 149 12.25 0.86 2.04
CA ILE A 149 11.44 0.86 0.81
C ILE A 149 12.05 -0.06 -0.25
N VAL A 150 13.38 -0.06 -0.41
CA VAL A 150 14.07 -0.93 -1.38
C VAL A 150 13.88 -2.39 -1.04
N GLU A 151 14.05 -2.80 0.22
CA GLU A 151 13.86 -4.19 0.63
C GLU A 151 12.45 -4.69 0.34
N ARG A 152 11.45 -3.82 0.47
CA ARG A 152 10.05 -4.12 0.19
C ARG A 152 9.74 -4.17 -1.31
N LEU A 153 10.38 -3.32 -2.11
CA LEU A 153 10.18 -3.28 -3.57
C LEU A 153 11.02 -4.29 -4.35
N MET A 154 12.14 -4.74 -3.79
CA MET A 154 13.02 -5.74 -4.40
C MET A 154 12.29 -7.04 -4.82
N PRO A 155 11.50 -7.71 -3.96
CA PRO A 155 10.76 -8.92 -4.35
C PRO A 155 9.66 -8.66 -5.40
N ILE A 156 9.35 -7.41 -5.73
CA ILE A 156 8.36 -7.03 -6.75
C ILE A 156 9.05 -6.74 -8.07
N LEU A 157 10.13 -5.94 -8.04
CA LEU A 157 10.79 -5.45 -9.24
C LEU A 157 11.79 -6.46 -9.83
N GLU A 158 12.51 -7.23 -9.01
CA GLU A 158 13.48 -8.20 -9.53
C GLU A 158 12.85 -9.33 -10.37
N PRO A 159 11.70 -9.93 -9.97
CA PRO A 159 11.02 -10.91 -10.82
C PRO A 159 10.54 -10.32 -12.14
N ALA A 160 10.27 -9.02 -12.20
CA ALA A 160 9.94 -8.29 -13.42
C ALA A 160 11.18 -7.95 -14.27
N GLY A 161 12.38 -8.41 -13.87
CA GLY A 161 13.64 -8.25 -14.60
C GLY A 161 14.41 -6.97 -14.29
N PHE A 162 13.99 -6.19 -13.29
CA PHE A 162 14.73 -5.00 -12.87
C PHE A 162 15.97 -5.39 -12.06
N THR A 163 17.01 -4.56 -12.16
CA THR A 163 18.27 -4.73 -11.43
C THR A 163 18.58 -3.48 -10.61
N TRP A 164 18.76 -3.64 -9.30
CA TRP A 164 19.10 -2.53 -8.42
C TRP A 164 20.55 -2.09 -8.61
N LYS A 165 20.76 -0.81 -8.88
CA LYS A 165 22.10 -0.23 -8.93
C LYS A 165 22.51 0.31 -7.57
N ASN A 166 23.71 -0.08 -7.15
CA ASN A 166 24.41 0.46 -5.99
C ASN A 166 24.99 1.86 -6.29
N ARG A 167 24.14 2.80 -6.69
CA ARG A 167 24.51 4.21 -6.84
C ARG A 167 23.89 5.00 -5.72
N GLU A 168 24.57 5.08 -4.59
CA GLU A 168 24.21 5.97 -3.47
C GLU A 168 24.59 7.43 -3.76
N LYS A 169 24.18 7.98 -4.91
CA LYS A 169 24.26 9.42 -5.09
C LYS A 169 22.93 10.03 -4.68
N TRP A 170 22.96 10.84 -3.62
CA TRP A 170 21.90 11.78 -3.25
C TRP A 170 20.58 11.18 -2.75
N ALA A 171 20.62 10.25 -1.79
CA ALA A 171 19.41 9.65 -1.20
C ALA A 171 18.43 9.07 -2.25
N ILE A 172 18.99 8.62 -3.37
CA ILE A 172 18.25 7.99 -4.47
C ILE A 172 18.70 6.53 -4.61
N ARG A 173 17.74 5.68 -5.00
CA ARG A 173 17.96 4.32 -5.49
C ARG A 173 17.32 4.17 -6.85
N THR A 174 17.93 3.31 -7.65
CA THR A 174 17.52 3.09 -9.03
C THR A 174 17.44 1.59 -9.28
N ALA A 175 16.29 1.15 -9.76
CA ALA A 175 16.09 -0.18 -10.33
C ALA A 175 16.04 -0.03 -11.86
N ASP A 176 16.99 -0.62 -12.58
CA ASP A 176 17.12 -0.51 -14.04
C ASP A 176 16.52 -1.74 -14.74
N TYR A 177 15.82 -1.51 -15.85
CA TYR A 177 15.36 -2.52 -16.80
C TYR A 177 15.75 -2.08 -18.23
N GLY A 178 16.88 -2.58 -18.74
CA GLY A 178 17.42 -2.11 -20.01
C GLY A 178 17.76 -0.62 -19.99
N THR A 179 17.06 0.18 -20.80
CA THR A 179 17.19 1.66 -20.82
C THR A 179 16.17 2.37 -19.93
N GLN A 180 15.27 1.62 -19.31
CA GLN A 180 14.22 2.13 -18.43
C GLN A 180 14.63 1.99 -16.96
N CYS A 181 14.05 2.78 -16.07
CA CYS A 181 14.31 2.62 -14.65
C CYS A 181 13.21 3.16 -13.73
N VAL A 182 13.16 2.64 -12.51
CA VAL A 182 12.39 3.21 -11.40
C VAL A 182 13.35 3.92 -10.46
N TRP A 183 13.10 5.20 -10.23
CA TRP A 183 13.83 6.03 -9.28
C TRP A 183 13.03 6.16 -8.00
N LEU A 184 13.69 5.88 -6.88
CA LEU A 184 13.20 6.13 -5.53
C LEU A 184 14.09 7.18 -4.91
N GLY A 185 13.53 8.32 -4.54
CA GLY A 185 14.24 9.40 -3.85
C GLY A 185 13.65 9.63 -2.47
N VAL A 186 14.50 10.01 -1.52
CA VAL A 186 14.09 10.49 -0.20
C VAL A 186 14.71 11.86 0.00
N GLU A 187 13.91 12.83 0.44
CA GLU A 187 14.39 14.16 0.83
C GLU A 187 13.96 14.45 2.26
N LYS A 188 14.92 14.68 3.16
CA LYS A 188 14.61 15.15 4.51
C LYS A 188 14.14 16.61 4.50
N LYS A 189 12.95 16.87 5.03
CA LYS A 189 12.41 18.22 5.29
C LYS A 189 12.07 18.39 6.76
N ARG A 190 12.84 19.23 7.47
CA ARG A 190 12.66 19.51 8.92
C ARG A 190 12.60 18.21 9.74
N ASP A 191 11.40 17.81 10.14
CA ASP A 191 11.01 16.70 11.00
C ASP A 191 10.38 15.52 10.24
N MET A 192 10.40 15.55 8.90
CA MET A 192 9.86 14.49 8.05
C MET A 192 10.73 14.20 6.84
N PHE A 193 10.39 13.12 6.13
CA PHE A 193 10.97 12.74 4.85
C PHE A 193 9.88 12.78 3.79
N VAL A 194 10.22 13.31 2.62
CA VAL A 194 9.37 13.29 1.44
C VAL A 194 9.88 12.21 0.50
N LEU A 195 8.99 11.31 0.09
CA LEU A 195 9.31 10.21 -0.80
C LEU A 195 8.97 10.57 -2.24
N TYR A 196 9.88 10.27 -3.15
CA TYR A 196 9.69 10.44 -4.58
C TYR A 196 9.80 9.08 -5.25
N ILE A 197 8.79 8.73 -6.04
CA ILE A 197 8.87 7.61 -6.98
C ILE A 197 8.68 8.16 -8.39
N THR A 198 9.60 7.82 -9.28
CA THR A 198 9.56 8.22 -10.69
C THR A 198 9.91 7.03 -11.56
N ALA A 199 8.97 6.61 -12.40
CA ALA A 199 9.25 5.69 -13.49
C ALA A 199 9.80 6.50 -14.67
N ARG A 200 11.02 6.16 -15.11
CA ARG A 200 11.72 6.82 -16.20
C ARG A 200 11.79 5.90 -17.41
N PHE A 201 11.35 6.43 -18.53
CA PHE A 201 11.35 5.75 -19.83
C PHE A 201 12.35 6.48 -20.73
N ASP A 202 13.47 5.83 -20.99
CA ASP A 202 14.33 6.25 -22.09
C ASP A 202 13.72 5.69 -23.38
N ILE A 203 13.24 6.60 -24.21
CA ILE A 203 12.60 6.27 -25.46
C ILE A 203 13.44 6.94 -26.53
N PRO A 204 14.30 6.18 -27.24
CA PRO A 204 15.12 6.73 -28.31
C PRO A 204 14.29 7.52 -29.34
N SER A 205 13.05 7.08 -29.60
CA SER A 205 12.08 7.79 -30.43
C SER A 205 11.71 9.17 -29.89
N VAL A 206 11.60 9.34 -28.57
CA VAL A 206 11.37 10.64 -27.91
C VAL A 206 12.62 11.51 -28.01
N CYS A 207 13.83 10.94 -27.93
CA CYS A 207 15.08 11.68 -28.17
C CYS A 207 15.16 12.20 -29.61
N GLU A 208 14.87 11.35 -30.60
CA GLU A 208 14.85 11.71 -32.02
C GLU A 208 13.77 12.76 -32.31
N VAL A 209 12.58 12.62 -31.72
CA VAL A 209 11.52 13.62 -31.84
C VAL A 209 11.89 14.92 -31.14
N ALA A 210 12.46 14.87 -29.93
CA ALA A 210 12.92 16.05 -29.21
C ALA A 210 13.98 16.78 -30.03
N LYS A 211 14.97 16.06 -30.57
CA LYS A 211 16.01 16.57 -31.46
C LYS A 211 15.43 17.21 -32.72
N LEU A 212 14.42 16.60 -33.34
CA LEU A 212 13.71 17.16 -34.49
C LEU A 212 12.95 18.46 -34.15
N ILE A 213 12.43 18.58 -32.92
CA ILE A 213 11.62 19.73 -32.47
C ILE A 213 12.48 20.88 -31.93
N THR A 214 13.53 20.56 -31.17
CA THR A 214 14.34 21.55 -30.46
C THR A 214 15.63 21.89 -31.21
N GLY A 215 16.05 21.06 -32.16
CA GLY A 215 17.39 21.12 -32.76
C GLY A 215 18.51 20.67 -31.82
N ASP A 216 18.19 20.41 -30.54
CA ASP A 216 19.13 19.95 -29.54
C ASP A 216 19.32 18.44 -29.67
N SER A 217 20.53 18.01 -30.00
CA SER A 217 20.94 16.61 -29.96
C SER A 217 21.16 16.16 -28.52
N SER A 218 20.17 16.32 -27.65
CA SER A 218 20.24 15.74 -26.31
C SER A 218 20.27 14.23 -26.48
N GLU A 219 21.43 13.62 -26.28
CA GLU A 219 21.63 12.17 -26.40
C GLU A 219 20.83 11.37 -25.35
N THR A 220 20.17 12.05 -24.41
CA THR A 220 19.37 11.44 -23.34
C THR A 220 18.02 12.17 -23.16
N GLY A 221 17.05 11.88 -24.01
CA GLY A 221 15.65 12.23 -23.81
C GLY A 221 14.94 11.16 -22.98
N TRP A 222 14.23 11.56 -21.93
CA TRP A 222 13.49 10.63 -21.09
C TRP A 222 12.17 11.23 -20.66
N ILE A 223 11.19 10.37 -20.42
CA ILE A 223 9.91 10.74 -19.83
C ILE A 223 9.90 10.21 -18.40
N GLY A 224 9.70 11.12 -17.45
CA GLY A 224 9.51 10.78 -16.04
C GLY A 224 8.04 10.83 -15.68
N CYS A 225 7.47 9.68 -15.33
CA CYS A 225 6.17 9.57 -14.71
C CYS A 225 6.39 9.53 -13.18
N ASN A 226 6.09 10.63 -12.50
CA ASN A 226 6.26 10.75 -11.05
C ASN A 226 5.04 10.23 -10.29
N TYR A 227 5.10 10.25 -8.95
CA TYR A 227 3.98 9.87 -8.08
C TYR A 227 2.64 10.51 -8.49
N LEU A 228 2.63 11.82 -8.73
CA LEU A 228 1.43 12.57 -9.16
C LEU A 228 0.83 11.99 -10.45
N PHE A 229 1.65 11.55 -11.40
CA PHE A 229 1.17 10.94 -12.65
C PHE A 229 0.32 9.69 -12.39
N PHE A 230 0.70 8.87 -11.42
CA PHE A 230 0.00 7.60 -11.16
C PHE A 230 -1.12 7.73 -10.12
N THR A 231 -1.01 8.65 -9.16
CA THR A 231 -1.94 8.78 -8.03
C THR A 231 -2.82 10.01 -8.09
N GLY A 232 -2.55 10.97 -8.98
CA GLY A 232 -3.26 12.25 -9.04
C GLY A 232 -3.02 13.16 -7.85
N GLN A 233 -2.22 12.75 -6.88
CA GLN A 233 -1.95 13.53 -5.71
C GLN A 233 -0.76 14.46 -5.97
N HIS A 234 -0.98 15.76 -5.82
CA HIS A 234 0.07 16.78 -6.00
C HIS A 234 1.10 16.78 -4.88
N THR A 235 0.83 16.07 -3.79
CA THR A 235 1.73 15.97 -2.65
C THR A 235 2.35 14.57 -2.62
N PRO A 236 3.69 14.46 -2.67
CA PRO A 236 4.34 13.18 -2.47
C PRO A 236 4.12 12.69 -1.04
N PRO A 237 4.20 11.36 -0.80
CA PRO A 237 4.07 10.81 0.53
C PRO A 237 5.10 11.39 1.50
N LYS A 238 4.66 11.56 2.74
CA LYS A 238 5.44 12.19 3.82
C LYS A 238 5.49 11.23 4.99
N VAL A 239 6.69 10.98 5.51
CA VAL A 239 6.91 10.06 6.62
C VAL A 239 7.70 10.75 7.72
N SER A 240 7.18 10.71 8.94
CA SER A 240 7.83 11.31 10.12
C SER A 240 8.21 10.25 11.15
N ARG A 241 7.46 9.15 11.16
CA ARG A 241 7.65 7.99 12.03
C ARG A 241 7.69 6.72 11.20
N LEU A 242 8.12 5.65 11.86
CA LEU A 242 8.30 4.37 11.23
C LEU A 242 6.96 3.71 10.86
N GLU A 243 5.90 3.96 11.63
CA GLU A 243 4.54 3.57 11.26
C GLU A 243 4.10 4.22 9.94
N ASP A 244 4.33 5.54 9.80
CA ASP A 244 4.07 6.27 8.54
C ASP A 244 4.84 5.63 7.38
N LEU A 245 6.09 5.23 7.62
CA LEU A 245 6.93 4.60 6.61
C LEU A 245 6.40 3.23 6.18
N VAL A 246 5.93 2.40 7.12
CA VAL A 246 5.31 1.09 6.81
C VAL A 246 4.08 1.29 5.94
N GLN A 247 3.12 2.10 6.40
CA GLN A 247 1.88 2.37 5.67
C GLN A 247 2.14 2.99 4.30
N THR A 248 3.05 3.96 4.24
CA THR A 248 3.42 4.60 2.98
C THR A 248 4.08 3.61 2.01
N THR A 249 4.90 2.68 2.53
CA THR A 249 5.54 1.66 1.69
C THR A 249 4.53 0.69 1.13
N GLU A 250 3.50 0.30 1.88
CA GLU A 250 2.39 -0.52 1.37
C GLU A 250 1.66 0.17 0.21
N ILE A 251 1.39 1.47 0.33
CA ILE A 251 0.80 2.27 -0.76
C ILE A 251 1.72 2.27 -1.99
N ILE A 252 3.03 2.44 -1.78
CA ILE A 252 4.02 2.42 -2.87
C ILE A 252 4.10 1.03 -3.52
N GLU A 253 4.02 -0.06 -2.76
CA GLU A 253 3.99 -1.42 -3.31
C GLU A 253 2.78 -1.65 -4.21
N VAL A 254 1.59 -1.26 -3.76
CA VAL A 254 0.35 -1.35 -4.55
C VAL A 254 0.49 -0.52 -5.82
N LEU A 255 1.00 0.72 -5.70
CA LEU A 255 1.26 1.59 -6.83
C LEU A 255 2.22 0.93 -7.85
N VAL A 256 3.30 0.33 -7.37
CA VAL A 256 4.29 -0.34 -8.23
C VAL A 256 3.67 -1.56 -8.93
N LYS A 257 2.99 -2.43 -8.18
CA LYS A 257 2.38 -3.66 -8.70
C LYS A 257 1.25 -3.40 -9.68
N GLU A 258 0.35 -2.48 -9.35
CA GLU A 258 -0.92 -2.34 -10.07
C GLU A 258 -0.89 -1.26 -11.15
N LYS A 259 0.04 -0.31 -11.06
CA LYS A 259 0.10 0.82 -12.01
C LYS A 259 1.43 0.84 -12.77
N ILE A 260 2.56 0.85 -12.06
CA ILE A 260 3.87 1.09 -12.69
C ILE A 260 4.32 -0.11 -13.53
N LEU A 261 4.29 -1.33 -12.99
CA LEU A 261 4.72 -2.53 -13.73
C LEU A 261 3.83 -2.81 -14.96
N PRO A 262 2.48 -2.81 -14.87
CA PRO A 262 1.63 -2.95 -16.05
C PRO A 262 1.88 -1.85 -17.10
N PHE A 263 2.20 -0.63 -16.65
CA PHE A 263 2.60 0.45 -17.55
C PHE A 263 3.90 0.12 -18.28
N PHE A 264 4.92 -0.43 -17.60
CA PHE A 264 6.16 -0.88 -18.22
C PHE A 264 5.93 -1.97 -19.27
N GLU A 265 5.18 -3.02 -18.91
CA GLU A 265 4.88 -4.14 -19.81
C GLU A 265 4.15 -3.69 -21.08
N THR A 266 3.15 -2.81 -20.91
CA THR A 266 2.42 -2.21 -22.03
C THR A 266 3.36 -1.39 -22.91
N THR A 267 4.20 -0.55 -22.31
CA THR A 267 5.13 0.32 -23.05
C THR A 267 6.21 -0.47 -23.80
N LEU A 268 6.77 -1.50 -23.19
CA LEU A 268 7.77 -2.38 -23.80
C LEU A 268 7.22 -3.16 -24.99
N SER A 269 5.98 -3.66 -24.85
CA SER A 269 5.27 -4.32 -25.95
C SER A 269 5.13 -3.37 -27.16
N MET A 270 4.87 -2.08 -26.90
CA MET A 270 4.75 -1.06 -27.94
C MET A 270 6.09 -0.66 -28.56
N ILE A 271 7.17 -0.59 -27.79
CA ILE A 271 8.53 -0.35 -28.32
C ILE A 271 8.93 -1.49 -29.27
N THR A 272 8.65 -2.74 -28.87
CA THR A 272 8.93 -3.93 -29.68
C THR A 272 8.20 -3.85 -31.02
N LEU A 273 6.90 -3.50 -31.01
CA LEU A 273 6.11 -3.24 -32.21
C LEU A 273 6.72 -2.13 -33.08
N ASN A 274 7.16 -1.01 -32.49
CA ASN A 274 7.73 0.12 -33.24
C ASN A 274 9.09 -0.19 -33.87
N SER A 275 9.94 -0.97 -33.19
CA SER A 275 11.26 -1.36 -33.70
C SER A 275 11.21 -2.21 -34.97
N SER A 276 10.05 -2.80 -35.28
CA SER A 276 9.81 -3.59 -36.50
C SER A 276 9.47 -2.76 -37.74
N VAL A 277 9.40 -1.43 -37.65
CA VAL A 277 8.83 -0.56 -38.70
C VAL A 277 9.83 0.51 -39.17
N ASN A 278 10.07 0.57 -40.49
CA ASN A 278 11.05 1.46 -41.13
C ASN A 278 10.52 2.90 -41.38
N ASN A 279 11.37 3.92 -41.22
CA ASN A 279 11.06 5.37 -41.17
C ASN A 279 10.92 6.04 -42.56
N SER A 280 10.02 7.00 -42.83
CA SER A 280 10.09 8.39 -42.32
C SER A 280 8.75 9.12 -42.13
N GLU A 281 7.64 8.71 -42.76
CA GLU A 281 6.31 9.28 -42.48
C GLU A 281 5.59 8.59 -41.31
N LYS A 282 5.93 7.31 -41.07
CA LYS A 282 5.36 6.54 -39.96
C LYS A 282 5.79 7.06 -38.59
N CYS A 283 6.95 7.68 -38.45
CA CYS A 283 7.38 8.32 -37.19
C CYS A 283 6.39 9.38 -36.68
N LYS A 284 5.76 10.15 -37.56
CA LYS A 284 4.74 11.15 -37.18
C LYS A 284 3.44 10.48 -36.72
N PHE A 285 3.06 9.38 -37.38
CA PHE A 285 1.93 8.52 -36.97
C PHE A 285 2.21 7.83 -35.62
N TYR A 286 3.44 7.43 -35.36
CA TYR A 286 3.84 6.83 -34.08
C TYR A 286 4.02 7.85 -32.97
N LEU A 287 4.42 9.10 -33.26
CA LEU A 287 4.38 10.18 -32.28
C LEU A 287 2.94 10.48 -31.87
N SER A 288 2.00 10.52 -32.83
CA SER A 288 0.58 10.65 -32.47
C SER A 288 0.11 9.43 -31.68
N ASN A 289 0.47 8.20 -32.06
CA ASN A 289 0.10 6.99 -31.29
C ASN A 289 0.75 6.92 -29.90
N PHE A 290 1.98 7.41 -29.74
CA PHE A 290 2.64 7.49 -28.45
C PHE A 290 1.96 8.52 -27.55
N LEU A 291 1.54 9.65 -28.11
CA LEU A 291 0.73 10.66 -27.44
C LEU A 291 -0.67 10.14 -27.10
N VAL A 292 -1.31 9.45 -28.04
CA VAL A 292 -2.58 8.72 -27.88
C VAL A 292 -2.45 7.75 -26.71
N GLN A 293 -1.38 6.97 -26.67
CA GLN A 293 -1.14 5.95 -25.67
C GLN A 293 -0.73 6.56 -24.33
N ALA A 294 0.06 7.62 -24.29
CA ALA A 294 0.35 8.36 -23.06
C ALA A 294 -0.93 8.97 -22.46
N MET A 295 -1.85 9.46 -23.29
CA MET A 295 -3.17 9.92 -22.85
C MET A 295 -4.11 8.77 -22.47
N SER A 296 -4.10 7.64 -23.18
CA SER A 296 -4.86 6.44 -22.81
C SER A 296 -4.31 5.79 -21.54
N LEU A 297 -3.02 5.91 -21.27
CA LEU A 297 -2.39 5.45 -20.04
C LEU A 297 -2.66 6.41 -18.89
N ALA A 298 -2.70 7.72 -19.13
CA ALA A 298 -3.21 8.70 -18.16
C ALA A 298 -4.69 8.48 -17.84
N TYR A 299 -5.50 8.08 -18.85
CA TYR A 299 -6.90 7.66 -18.68
C TYR A 299 -7.03 6.41 -17.80
N LEU A 300 -6.23 5.37 -18.05
CA LEU A 300 -6.24 4.14 -17.24
C LEU A 300 -5.75 4.36 -15.81
N ALA A 301 -4.82 5.29 -15.60
CA ALA A 301 -4.36 5.68 -14.27
C ALA A 301 -5.44 6.47 -13.51
N GLN A 302 -6.05 7.49 -14.14
CA GLN A 302 -7.06 8.35 -13.54
C GLN A 302 -8.08 8.90 -14.55
N PRO A 303 -9.22 8.21 -14.76
CA PRO A 303 -10.22 8.61 -15.73
C PRO A 303 -10.78 10.02 -15.49
N ALA A 304 -10.92 10.42 -14.22
CA ALA A 304 -11.50 11.71 -13.83
C ALA A 304 -10.65 12.94 -14.17
N ARG A 305 -9.36 12.76 -14.49
CA ARG A 305 -8.41 13.87 -14.75
C ARG A 305 -7.95 13.93 -16.19
N ILE A 306 -8.63 13.22 -17.09
CA ILE A 306 -8.29 13.23 -18.51
C ILE A 306 -8.38 14.62 -19.12
N GLN A 307 -9.35 15.42 -18.70
CA GLN A 307 -9.56 16.77 -19.23
C GLN A 307 -8.41 17.71 -18.85
N GLU A 308 -8.01 17.70 -17.57
CA GLU A 308 -6.87 18.49 -17.07
C GLU A 308 -5.55 18.06 -17.73
N THR A 309 -5.33 16.75 -17.85
CA THR A 309 -4.14 16.20 -18.54
C THR A 309 -4.12 16.63 -19.99
N ALA A 310 -5.26 16.56 -20.68
CA ALA A 310 -5.41 17.01 -22.04
C ALA A 310 -5.17 18.52 -22.19
N ASP A 311 -5.59 19.34 -21.23
CA ASP A 311 -5.42 20.79 -21.27
C ASP A 311 -3.96 21.22 -21.05
N ILE A 312 -3.25 20.57 -20.12
CA ILE A 312 -1.79 20.71 -19.98
C ILE A 312 -1.11 20.37 -21.31
N TYR A 313 -1.55 19.28 -21.94
CA TYR A 313 -1.00 18.84 -23.22
C TYR A 313 -1.30 19.81 -24.37
N ARG A 314 -2.54 20.29 -24.48
CA ARG A 314 -2.96 21.30 -25.47
C ARG A 314 -2.15 22.59 -25.30
N GLY A 315 -1.88 22.99 -24.06
CA GLY A 315 -0.99 24.12 -23.76
C GLY A 315 0.43 23.88 -24.28
N TYR A 316 0.98 22.69 -24.02
CA TYR A 316 2.32 22.31 -24.45
C TYR A 316 2.46 22.24 -25.98
N VAL A 317 1.44 21.73 -26.66
CA VAL A 317 1.39 21.62 -28.13
C VAL A 317 1.23 23.01 -28.78
N LYS A 318 0.39 23.89 -28.22
CA LYS A 318 0.29 25.29 -28.70
C LYS A 318 1.60 26.06 -28.52
N PHE A 319 2.33 25.84 -27.43
CA PHE A 319 3.61 26.50 -27.16
C PHE A 319 4.71 26.15 -28.18
N ARG A 320 4.59 25.02 -28.88
CA ARG A 320 5.65 24.47 -29.74
C ARG A 320 5.37 24.62 -31.26
N ASN A 321 4.34 25.35 -31.67
CA ASN A 321 3.96 25.55 -33.09
C ASN A 321 3.80 24.23 -33.88
N TYR A 322 3.12 23.23 -33.32
CA TYR A 322 2.81 22.02 -34.07
C TYR A 322 1.87 22.32 -35.27
N PRO A 323 1.96 21.56 -36.37
CA PRO A 323 1.00 21.63 -37.46
C PRO A 323 -0.44 21.47 -36.95
N GLU A 324 -1.37 22.31 -37.41
CA GLU A 324 -2.78 22.32 -37.00
C GLU A 324 -3.45 20.95 -37.10
N GLU A 325 -3.10 20.15 -38.11
CA GLU A 325 -3.65 18.81 -38.30
C GLU A 325 -3.34 17.88 -37.12
N ASN A 326 -2.15 17.99 -36.51
CA ASN A 326 -1.79 17.19 -35.33
C ASN A 326 -2.55 17.64 -34.09
N ILE A 327 -2.74 18.96 -33.93
CA ILE A 327 -3.54 19.54 -32.85
C ILE A 327 -4.99 19.03 -32.96
N MET A 328 -5.54 19.01 -34.17
CA MET A 328 -6.88 18.54 -34.45
C MET A 328 -7.04 17.04 -34.16
N ARG A 329 -6.08 16.20 -34.56
CA ARG A 329 -6.09 14.76 -34.26
C ARG A 329 -5.99 14.46 -32.77
N ILE A 330 -5.14 15.18 -32.04
CA ILE A 330 -5.04 15.06 -30.57
C ILE A 330 -6.38 15.44 -29.92
N ASN A 331 -6.98 16.56 -30.34
CA ASN A 331 -8.28 17.01 -29.81
C ASN A 331 -9.41 16.02 -30.09
N GLN A 332 -9.48 15.46 -31.31
CA GLN A 332 -10.48 14.45 -31.68
C GLN A 332 -10.37 13.19 -30.82
N LEU A 333 -9.15 12.76 -30.50
CA LEU A 333 -8.95 11.61 -29.64
C LEU A 333 -9.30 11.92 -28.18
N VAL A 334 -8.85 13.06 -27.63
CA VAL A 334 -9.22 13.47 -26.27
C VAL A 334 -10.73 13.44 -26.11
N ASN A 335 -11.46 14.00 -27.08
CA ASN A 335 -12.91 14.00 -27.07
C ASN A 335 -13.47 12.57 -27.12
N ARG A 336 -12.93 11.67 -27.96
CA ARG A 336 -13.33 10.26 -27.97
C ARG A 336 -13.08 9.52 -26.65
N LEU A 337 -11.97 9.81 -25.96
CA LEU A 337 -11.67 9.20 -24.67
C LEU A 337 -12.60 9.71 -23.55
N ILE A 338 -13.03 10.97 -23.64
CA ILE A 338 -14.06 11.55 -22.77
C ILE A 338 -15.43 10.91 -23.05
N ASP A 339 -15.80 10.77 -24.33
CA ASP A 339 -17.09 10.20 -24.75
C ASP A 339 -17.25 8.72 -24.36
N LEU A 340 -16.15 7.97 -24.23
CA LEU A 340 -16.13 6.58 -23.79
C LEU A 340 -16.44 6.40 -22.29
N ASN A 341 -16.58 7.49 -21.52
CA ASN A 341 -16.94 7.44 -20.10
C ASN A 341 -18.03 8.47 -19.76
N PRO A 342 -19.31 8.19 -20.07
CA PRO A 342 -20.42 9.14 -19.93
C PRO A 342 -20.84 9.45 -18.48
N THR A 343 -20.11 8.93 -17.48
CA THR A 343 -20.40 9.09 -16.04
C THR A 343 -19.48 10.09 -15.32
N LEU A 344 -18.81 10.96 -16.07
CA LEU A 344 -18.16 12.17 -15.57
C LEU A 344 -19.09 13.38 -15.64
#